data_AF-A0A396S1A3-F1
#
_entry.id   AF-A0A396S1A3-F1
#
_cell.length_a   1.000
_cell.length_b   1.000
_cell.length_c   1.000
_cell.angle_alpha   90.00
_cell.angle_beta   90.00
_cell.angle_gamma   90.00
#
_symmetry.space_group_name_H-M   'P 1'
#
loop_
_entity.id
_entity.type
_entity.pdbx_description
1 polymer ?
#
loop_
_entity_poly.entity_id
_entity_poly.type
_entity_poly.pdbx_seq_one_letter_code
_entity_poly.pdbx_strand_id
1 'polypeptide(L)'
;MATGGPPTQSPSAPSTDVIESRIDGEFSGWEGETIFKLENGQVWQQASYAYMYSYKYRPKVLIFRTRGGYEMQVDGVSNRVRVTRLR
;
A
#
# COMPACT_ATOMS: atom_id res chain seq x y z
N MET A 1 -11.21 22.84 -44.67
CA MET A 1 -11.03 21.38 -44.71
C MET A 1 -10.37 20.98 -43.39
N ALA A 2 -10.85 19.92 -42.76
CA ALA A 2 -10.92 19.72 -41.31
C ALA A 2 -9.60 19.39 -40.57
N THR A 3 -9.51 19.94 -39.35
CA THR A 3 -8.87 19.49 -38.08
C THR A 3 -7.97 18.24 -38.07
N GLY A 4 -6.71 18.40 -37.64
CA GLY A 4 -5.94 17.37 -36.94
C GLY A 4 -6.26 17.44 -35.44
N GLY A 5 -6.89 16.40 -34.90
CA GLY A 5 -7.31 16.34 -33.50
C GLY A 5 -6.15 16.25 -32.50
N PRO A 6 -6.41 16.48 -31.20
CA PRO A 6 -5.43 16.24 -30.15
C PRO A 6 -5.10 14.73 -30.09
N PRO A 7 -3.88 14.33 -29.65
CA PRO A 7 -3.65 12.94 -29.32
C PRO A 7 -4.57 12.55 -28.15
N THR A 8 -5.59 11.75 -28.47
CA THR A 8 -6.39 11.03 -27.48
C THR A 8 -5.46 10.06 -26.76
N GLN A 9 -4.94 10.46 -25.60
CA GLN A 9 -4.40 9.49 -24.66
C GLN A 9 -5.59 8.70 -24.13
N SER A 10 -5.68 7.46 -24.59
CA SER A 10 -6.69 6.46 -24.28
C SER A 10 -7.01 6.42 -22.78
N PRO A 11 -8.29 6.41 -22.37
CA PRO A 11 -8.63 5.95 -21.03
C PRO A 11 -8.51 4.42 -21.02
N SER A 12 -8.25 3.83 -19.84
CA SER A 12 -8.44 2.40 -19.48
C SER A 12 -7.16 1.62 -19.17
N ALA A 13 -6.48 1.98 -18.08
CA ALA A 13 -5.97 0.95 -17.18
C ALA A 13 -7.03 0.75 -16.08
N PRO A 14 -7.34 -0.49 -15.63
CA PRO A 14 -8.21 -0.66 -14.47
C PRO A 14 -7.57 0.11 -13.32
N SER A 15 -8.36 0.96 -12.66
CA SER A 15 -7.95 1.68 -11.46
C SER A 15 -7.56 0.65 -10.41
N THR A 16 -6.28 0.26 -10.42
CA THR A 16 -5.72 -0.52 -9.34
C THR A 16 -5.83 0.38 -8.13
N ASP A 17 -6.60 -0.05 -7.13
CA ASP A 17 -6.70 0.66 -5.86
C ASP A 17 -5.31 0.65 -5.21
N VAL A 18 -4.49 1.62 -5.60
CA VAL A 18 -3.16 1.88 -5.06
C VAL A 18 -3.30 3.02 -4.08
N ILE A 19 -2.82 2.79 -2.87
CA ILE A 19 -2.81 3.75 -1.79
C ILE A 19 -1.36 4.01 -1.44
N GLU A 20 -0.96 5.26 -1.54
CA GLU A 20 0.35 5.75 -1.12
C GLU A 20 0.19 6.59 0.14
N SER A 21 0.97 6.27 1.17
CA SER A 21 0.92 6.99 2.45
C SER A 21 2.22 6.76 3.23
N ARG A 22 2.20 7.07 4.53
CA ARG A 22 3.24 6.75 5.50
C ARG A 22 2.62 6.09 6.72
N ILE A 23 3.39 5.24 7.40
CA ILE A 23 3.05 4.81 8.76
C ILE A 23 3.05 6.03 9.67
N ASP A 24 2.02 6.14 10.50
CA ASP A 24 1.92 7.13 11.57
C ASP A 24 2.78 6.70 12.76
N GLY A 25 4.00 7.24 12.83
CA GLY A 25 4.96 6.99 13.91
C GLY A 25 5.96 5.89 13.61
N GLU A 26 6.24 5.05 14.60
CA GLU A 26 7.27 4.01 14.53
C GLU A 26 6.78 2.75 13.82
N PHE A 27 7.65 2.17 13.02
CA PHE A 27 7.48 0.85 12.42
C PHE A 27 8.62 -0.04 12.91
N SER A 28 8.28 -1.15 13.56
CA SER A 28 9.26 -2.11 14.10
C SER A 28 9.26 -3.44 13.37
N GLY A 29 8.50 -3.55 12.28
CA GLY A 29 8.25 -4.80 11.58
C GLY A 29 6.84 -5.32 11.82
N TRP A 30 6.68 -6.63 11.65
CA TRP A 30 5.39 -7.30 11.85
C TRP A 30 5.54 -8.73 12.37
N GLU A 31 4.52 -9.19 13.09
CA GLU A 31 4.58 -10.40 13.94
C GLU A 31 3.34 -11.30 13.87
N GLY A 32 2.51 -11.16 12.85
CA GLY A 32 1.34 -11.99 12.58
C GLY A 32 0.02 -11.24 12.69
N GLU A 33 -0.09 -10.31 13.65
CA GLU A 33 -1.31 -9.56 13.95
C GLU A 33 -1.11 -8.04 13.95
N THR A 34 0.01 -7.57 13.38
CA THR A 34 0.44 -6.18 13.46
C THR A 34 -0.58 -5.22 12.84
N ILE A 35 -0.84 -4.11 13.54
CA ILE A 35 -1.71 -3.03 13.10
C ILE A 35 -0.86 -1.87 12.58
N PHE A 36 -1.14 -1.45 11.34
CA PHE A 36 -0.51 -0.32 10.68
C PHE A 36 -1.50 0.84 10.64
N LYS A 37 -1.17 1.91 11.37
CA LYS A 37 -1.87 3.20 11.28
C LYS A 37 -1.16 4.06 10.26
N LEU A 38 -1.90 4.69 9.36
CA LEU A 38 -1.35 5.53 8.32
C LEU A 38 -1.67 7.00 8.58
N GLU A 39 -0.81 7.90 8.10
CA GLU A 39 -0.98 9.36 8.26
C GLU A 39 -2.25 9.90 7.59
N ASN A 40 -2.78 9.18 6.60
CA ASN A 40 -4.04 9.51 5.93
C ASN A 40 -5.28 9.03 6.72
N GLY A 41 -5.11 8.56 7.96
CA GLY A 41 -6.17 8.11 8.85
C GLY A 41 -6.66 6.68 8.63
N GLN A 42 -6.14 5.97 7.63
CA GLN A 42 -6.48 4.56 7.40
C GLN A 42 -5.81 3.65 8.43
N VAL A 43 -6.50 2.55 8.74
CA VAL A 43 -5.96 1.51 9.62
C VAL A 43 -6.01 0.17 8.91
N TRP A 44 -4.88 -0.52 8.89
CA TRP A 44 -4.70 -1.81 8.24
C TRP A 44 -4.16 -2.83 9.23
N GLN A 45 -4.55 -4.09 9.11
CA GLN A 45 -4.05 -5.18 9.93
C GLN A 45 -3.43 -6.25 9.05
N GLN A 46 -2.30 -6.81 9.50
CA GLN A 46 -1.71 -8.00 8.90
C GLN A 46 -2.73 -9.14 8.78
N ALA A 47 -2.77 -9.77 7.60
CA ALA A 47 -3.72 -10.83 7.24
C ALA A 47 -3.05 -12.14 6.80
N SER A 48 -1.72 -12.23 6.93
CA SER A 48 -0.94 -13.43 6.60
C SER A 48 0.12 -13.69 7.65
N TYR A 49 0.33 -14.96 8.00
CA TYR A 49 1.40 -15.38 8.91
C TYR A 49 2.78 -15.07 8.31
N ALA A 50 3.45 -14.06 8.87
CA ALA A 50 4.77 -13.62 8.47
C ALA A 50 5.42 -12.85 9.63
N TYR A 51 6.74 -12.93 9.72
CA TYR A 51 7.54 -12.21 10.70
C TYR A 51 8.66 -11.48 10.01
N MET A 52 8.90 -10.25 10.42
CA MET A 52 10.15 -9.56 10.17
C MET A 52 10.37 -8.48 11.20
N TYR A 53 11.63 -8.09 11.38
CA TYR A 53 12.02 -7.00 12.24
C TYR A 53 12.80 -5.93 11.47
N SER A 54 12.36 -4.68 11.56
CA SER A 54 13.03 -3.53 10.94
C SER A 54 12.48 -2.28 11.59
N TYR A 55 13.37 -1.50 12.19
CA TYR A 55 13.00 -0.23 12.79
C TYR A 55 13.09 0.90 11.76
N LYS A 56 12.00 1.65 11.60
CA LYS A 56 11.92 2.85 10.77
C LYS A 56 10.95 3.85 11.40
N TYR A 57 11.25 5.13 11.31
CA TYR A 57 10.33 6.19 11.71
C TYR A 57 9.59 6.74 10.48
N ARG A 58 8.25 6.70 10.51
CA ARG A 58 7.33 7.18 9.49
C ARG A 58 7.69 6.74 8.05
N PRO A 59 7.99 5.45 7.81
CA PRO A 59 8.32 4.97 6.47
C PRO A 59 7.15 5.15 5.50
N LYS A 60 7.47 5.37 4.23
CA LYS A 60 6.46 5.34 3.16
C LYS A 60 5.92 3.92 3.00
N VAL A 61 4.64 3.83 2.65
CA VAL A 61 3.98 2.57 2.32
C VAL A 61 3.22 2.68 1.01
N LEU A 62 3.22 1.57 0.29
CA LEU A 62 2.40 1.35 -0.89
C LEU A 62 1.47 0.17 -0.59
N ILE A 63 0.17 0.40 -0.64
CA ILE A 63 -0.84 -0.66 -0.52
C ILE A 63 -1.52 -0.81 -1.87
N PHE A 64 -1.60 -2.01 -2.38
CA PHE A 64 -2.22 -2.27 -3.68
C PHE A 64 -3.03 -3.56 -3.65
N ARG A 65 -4.10 -3.57 -4.44
CA ARG A 65 -4.97 -4.74 -4.57
C ARG A 65 -4.31 -5.80 -5.46
N THR A 66 -4.27 -7.03 -4.96
CA THR A 66 -3.83 -8.23 -5.67
C THR A 66 -5.02 -9.20 -5.83
N ARG A 67 -4.80 -10.34 -6.50
CA ARG A 67 -5.80 -11.43 -6.56
C ARG A 67 -6.15 -12.00 -5.18
N GLY A 68 -5.25 -11.89 -4.21
CA GLY A 68 -5.39 -12.48 -2.86
C GLY A 68 -5.82 -11.50 -1.77
N GLY A 69 -6.22 -10.27 -2.13
CA GLY A 69 -6.51 -9.19 -1.20
C GLY A 69 -5.53 -8.02 -1.34
N TYR A 70 -5.39 -7.21 -0.31
CA TYR A 70 -4.42 -6.11 -0.32
C TYR A 70 -3.06 -6.58 0.17
N GLU A 71 -2.01 -6.06 -0.44
CA GLU A 71 -0.63 -6.21 0.04
C GLU A 71 -0.06 -4.84 0.37
N MET A 72 0.74 -4.79 1.44
CA MET A 72 1.49 -3.62 1.85
C MET A 72 2.98 -3.84 1.59
N GLN A 73 3.60 -2.86 0.95
CA GLN A 73 5.04 -2.73 0.81
C GLN A 73 5.50 -1.53 1.65
N VAL A 74 6.43 -1.77 2.58
CA VAL A 74 7.07 -0.71 3.36
C VAL A 74 8.38 -0.33 2.69
N ASP A 75 8.64 0.97 2.58
CA ASP A 75 9.87 1.48 1.97
C ASP A 75 11.13 1.04 2.73
N GLY A 76 12.12 0.53 1.99
CA GLY A 76 13.33 -0.05 2.55
C GLY A 76 13.12 -1.36 3.33
N VAL A 77 12.01 -2.05 3.12
CA VAL A 77 11.79 -3.46 3.51
C VAL A 77 11.55 -4.25 2.24
N SER A 78 12.28 -5.35 2.01
CA SER A 78 12.12 -6.13 0.77
C SER A 78 10.85 -6.98 0.76
N ASN A 79 10.38 -7.40 1.93
CA ASN A 79 9.19 -8.24 2.09
C ASN A 79 7.91 -7.42 1.94
N ARG A 80 6.86 -8.09 1.46
CA ARG A 80 5.48 -7.61 1.47
C ARG A 80 4.66 -8.42 2.45
N VAL A 81 3.57 -7.84 2.93
CA VAL A 81 2.65 -8.51 3.84
C VAL A 81 1.21 -8.31 3.38
N ARG A 82 0.37 -9.35 3.45
CA ARG A 82 -1.06 -9.19 3.20
C ARG A 82 -1.68 -8.39 4.32
N VAL A 83 -2.60 -7.51 3.96
CA VAL A 83 -3.31 -6.66 4.91
C VAL A 83 -4.81 -6.61 4.62
N THR A 84 -5.59 -6.39 5.66
CA THR A 84 -7.01 -6.11 5.59
C THR A 84 -7.28 -4.74 6.19
N ARG A 85 -8.14 -3.94 5.56
CA ARG A 85 -8.50 -2.62 6.05
C ARG A 85 -9.47 -2.73 7.22
N LEU A 86 -9.16 -2.04 8.32
CA LEU A 86 -10.03 -1.93 9.49
C LEU A 86 -10.83 -0.61 9.49
N ARG A 87 -10.25 0.48 8.97
CA ARG A 87 -10.85 1.82 8.91
C ARG A 87 -10.35 2.63 7.72
#